data_AF-A0A8T5IG75-F1
#
_entry.id   AF-A0A8T5IG75-F1
#
_cell.length_a   1.000
_cell.length_b   1.000
_cell.length_c   1.000
_cell.angle_alpha   90.00
_cell.angle_beta   90.00
_cell.angle_gamma   90.00
#
_symmetry.space_group_name_H-M   'P 1'
#
loop_
_entity.id
_entity.type
_entity.pdbx_description
1 polymer ?
#
loop_
_entity_poly.entity_id
_entity_poly.type
_entity_poly.pdbx_seq_one_letter_code
_entity_poly.pdbx_strand_id
1 'polypeptide(L)' 'MWRFDGYPGRYLDVCLSSGSLKEVQLDKQTLLNNIGGKGLATHLLTTRDTTDDEAYDLKHPITG' A
#
# COMPACT_ATOMS: atom_id res chain seq x y z
N MET A 1 3.77 -15.96 21.77
CA MET A 1 4.39 -16.22 20.44
C MET A 1 3.33 -16.37 19.35
N TRP A 2 2.19 -17.04 19.62
CA TRP A 2 1.08 -17.28 18.67
C TRP A 2 0.46 -16.06 17.95
N ARG A 3 0.57 -14.84 18.49
CA ARG A 3 -0.14 -13.65 17.99
C ARG A 3 0.30 -13.18 16.59
N PHE A 4 1.47 -13.62 16.12
CA PHE A 4 2.04 -13.24 14.82
C PHE A 4 2.28 -14.47 13.92
N ASP A 5 1.95 -15.66 14.40
CA ASP A 5 2.15 -16.88 13.63
C ASP A 5 1.15 -16.91 12.46
N GLY A 6 1.63 -17.23 11.25
CA GLY A 6 0.82 -17.28 10.03
C GLY A 6 0.88 -16.03 9.14
N TYR A 7 1.54 -14.96 9.58
CA TYR A 7 1.75 -13.76 8.75
C TYR A 7 3.25 -13.47 8.55
N PRO A 8 3.74 -13.34 7.30
CA PRO A 8 5.18 -13.23 7.02
C PRO A 8 5.81 -11.88 7.41
N GLY A 9 5.00 -10.88 7.77
CA GLY A 9 5.48 -9.56 8.22
C GLY A 9 5.93 -8.63 7.09
N ARG A 10 5.62 -8.98 5.84
CA ARG A 10 6.10 -8.29 4.64
C ARG A 10 5.11 -8.40 3.49
N TYR A 11 5.20 -7.48 2.54
CA TYR A 11 4.52 -7.54 1.25
C TYR A 11 5.48 -7.17 0.11
N LEU A 12 5.08 -7.52 -1.11
CA LEU A 12 5.81 -7.18 -2.32
C LEU A 12 5.15 -5.95 -2.96
N ASP A 13 5.95 -4.90 -3.15
CA ASP A 13 5.57 -3.72 -3.91
C ASP A 13 6.08 -3.87 -5.35
N VAL A 14 5.18 -3.65 -6.31
CA VAL A 14 5.45 -3.90 -7.74
C VAL A 14 5.02 -2.68 -8.54
N CYS A 15 5.96 -2.02 -9.19
CA CYS A 15 5.67 -0.94 -10.13
C CYS A 15 5.70 -1.49 -11.56
N LEU A 16 4.53 -1.65 -12.16
CA LEU A 16 4.41 -2.24 -13.50
C LEU A 16 5.02 -1.36 -14.61
N SER A 17 4.99 -0.04 -14.44
CA SER A 17 5.55 0.90 -15.44
C SER A 17 7.06 0.82 -15.54
N SER A 18 7.76 0.64 -14.41
CA SER A 18 9.23 0.52 -14.36
C SER A 18 9.71 -0.92 -14.33
N GLY A 19 8.83 -1.89 -14.08
CA GLY A 19 9.18 -3.28 -13.82
C GLY A 19 9.89 -3.49 -12.48
N SER A 20 9.88 -2.50 -11.57
CA SER A 20 10.60 -2.61 -10.30
C SER A 20 9.84 -3.41 -9.25
N LEU A 21 10.60 -4.07 -8.39
CA LEU A 21 10.15 -4.96 -7.33
C LEU A 21 10.83 -4.56 -6.03
N LYS A 22 10.06 -4.36 -4.96
CA LYS A 22 10.57 -4.04 -3.63
C LYS A 22 9.86 -4.84 -2.55
N GLU A 23 10.62 -5.56 -1.75
CA GLU A 23 10.09 -6.14 -0.52
C GLU A 23 9.96 -5.05 0.55
N VAL A 24 8.79 -4.96 1.18
CA VAL A 24 8.51 -3.97 2.23
C VAL A 24 8.17 -4.70 3.52
N GLN A 25 8.91 -4.37 4.59
CA GLN A 25 8.64 -4.88 5.94
C GLN A 25 7.51 -4.08 6.58
N LEU A 26 6.63 -4.78 7.30
CA LEU A 26 5.58 -4.19 8.12
C LEU A 26 5.96 -4.29 9.59
N ASP A 27 5.72 -3.21 10.33
CA ASP A 27 5.84 -3.28 11.77
C ASP A 27 4.76 -4.18 12.37
N LYS A 28 5.06 -4.80 13.51
CA LYS A 28 4.17 -5.77 14.14
C LYS A 28 2.86 -5.16 14.63
N GLN A 29 2.81 -3.86 14.91
CA GLN A 29 1.61 -3.19 15.41
C GLN A 29 0.57 -3.04 14.29
N THR A 30 1.00 -2.70 13.09
CA THR A 30 0.15 -2.64 11.89
C THR A 30 -0.54 -3.97 11.62
N LEU A 31 0.12 -5.10 11.88
CA LEU A 31 -0.46 -6.43 11.72
C LEU A 31 -1.58 -6.71 12.72
N LEU A 32 -1.38 -6.35 13.99
CA LEU A 32 -2.38 -6.55 15.04
C LEU A 32 -3.62 -5.69 14.79
N ASN A 33 -3.42 -4.47 14.30
CA ASN A 33 -4.52 -3.52 14.11
C ASN A 33 -5.39 -3.86 12.90
N ASN A 34 -4.82 -4.52 11.88
CA ASN A 34 -5.48 -4.68 10.57
C ASN A 34 -5.77 -6.13 10.17
N ILE A 35 -5.28 -7.14 10.91
CA ILE A 35 -5.62 -8.59 10.81
C ILE A 35 -5.38 -9.22 9.41
N GLY A 36 -4.83 -8.48 8.44
CA GLY A 36 -4.56 -8.96 7.08
C GLY A 36 -5.73 -8.78 6.11
N GLY A 37 -5.64 -9.41 4.93
CA GLY A 37 -6.68 -9.41 3.90
C GLY A 37 -7.18 -7.99 3.56
N LYS A 38 -8.50 -7.78 3.69
CA LYS A 38 -9.14 -6.49 3.40
C LYS A 38 -8.71 -5.38 4.35
N GLY A 39 -8.52 -5.68 5.65
CA GLY A 39 -8.14 -4.66 6.63
C GLY A 39 -6.76 -4.08 6.31
N LEU A 40 -5.79 -4.96 6.05
CA LEU A 40 -4.45 -4.55 5.64
C LEU A 40 -4.45 -3.81 4.29
N ALA A 41 -5.20 -4.31 3.31
CA ALA A 41 -5.31 -3.64 2.01
C ALA A 41 -5.88 -2.22 2.14
N THR A 42 -6.95 -2.03 2.92
CA THR A 42 -7.53 -0.70 3.18
C THR A 42 -6.52 0.21 3.87
N HIS A 43 -5.83 -0.26 4.90
CA HIS A 43 -4.81 0.54 5.59
C HIS A 43 -3.69 0.98 4.65
N LEU A 44 -3.17 0.08 3.80
CA LEU A 44 -2.13 0.42 2.82
C LEU A 44 -2.62 1.43 1.78
N LEU A 45 -3.88 1.32 1.35
CA LEU A 45 -4.48 2.26 0.39
C LEU A 45 -4.70 3.66 0.99
N THR A 46 -5.06 3.78 2.26
CA THR A 46 -5.33 5.08 2.88
C THR A 46 -4.08 5.77 3.41
N THR A 47 -3.01 5.03 3.67
CA THR A 47 -1.74 5.57 4.19
C THR A 47 -0.75 5.94 3.10
N ARG A 48 -0.88 5.33 1.92
CA ARG A 48 -0.15 5.72 0.74
C ARG A 48 -0.96 6.77 0.02
N ASP A 49 -0.43 7.97 -0.08
CA ASP A 49 -0.96 8.91 -1.06
C ASP A 49 -0.66 8.34 -2.44
N THR A 50 -1.72 7.92 -3.14
CA THR A 50 -1.62 7.45 -4.53
C THR A 50 -1.85 8.59 -5.51
N THR A 51 -2.03 9.81 -5.02
CA THR A 51 -2.19 11.00 -5.83
C THR A 51 -0.82 11.64 -6.01
N ASP A 52 -0.27 11.51 -7.21
CA ASP A 52 0.92 12.27 -7.57
C ASP A 52 0.55 13.76 -7.68
N ASP A 53 1.42 14.66 -7.21
CA ASP A 53 1.17 16.11 -7.28
C ASP A 53 0.82 16.57 -8.71
N GLU A 54 1.43 15.91 -9.70
CA GLU A 54 1.20 16.10 -11.14
C GLU A 54 -0.25 15.83 -11.57
N ALA A 55 -0.99 15.00 -10.82
CA ALA A 55 -2.39 14.71 -11.08
C ALA A 55 -3.30 15.93 -10.79
N TYR A 56 -2.89 16.85 -9.92
CA TYR A 56 -3.62 18.09 -9.66
C TYR A 56 -3.50 19.11 -10.81
N ASP A 57 -2.44 19.00 -11.62
CA ASP A 57 -2.23 19.84 -12.80
C ASP A 57 -2.98 19.32 -14.04
N LEU A 58 -3.53 18.10 -13.97
CA LEU A 58 -4.32 17.52 -15.05
C LEU A 58 -5.66 18.23 -15.20
N LYS A 59 -5.75 19.08 -16.23
CA LYS A 59 -7.00 19.69 -16.65
C LYS A 59 -7.88 18.68 -17.37
N HIS A 60 -9.14 18.61 -16.97
CA HIS A 60 -10.11 17.75 -17.65
C HIS A 60 -10.19 18.17 -19.14
N PRO A 61 -10.02 17.23 -20.10
CA PRO A 61 -9.77 17.55 -21.51
C PRO A 61 -10.93 18.27 -22.21
N ILE A 62 -12.11 18.34 -21.58
CA ILE A 62 -13.30 19.02 -22.11
C ILE A 62 -13.51 20.40 -21.47
N THR A 63 -13.00 20.65 -20.27
CA THR A 63 -13.34 21.86 -19.49
C THR A 63 -12.16 22.74 -19.11
N GLY A 64 -10.91 22.31 -19.33
CA GLY A 64 -9.71 23.14 -19.27
C GLY A 64 -9.52 23.91 -17.97
#